data_AF-A0A250XLY6-F1
#
_entry.id   AF-A0A250XLY6-F1
#
_cell.length_a   1.000
_cell.length_b   1.000
_cell.length_c   1.000
_cell.angle_alpha   90.00
_cell.angle_beta   90.00
_cell.angle_gamma   90.00
#
_symmetry.space_group_name_H-M   'P 1'
#
loop_
_entity.id
_entity.type
_entity.pdbx_description
1 polymer ?
#
loop_
_entity_poly.entity_id
_entity_poly.type
_entity_poly.pdbx_seq_one_letter_code
_entity_poly.pdbx_strand_id
1 'polypeptide(L)'
;MGSAESKSYEDKEEQYLQKLENEAIRNVLPRGLLDEKGNQLKYDLHYCLTRNDWWFTIGGVIAGSFLSWYYRRMQPIAAAAILAPGLDWAYSQTICSEYQEAYKNHKRKLLEEHKKSVEEIKLKVRQDFTFDSTNEISR
;
A
#
# COMPACT_ATOMS: atom_id res chain seq x y z
N MET A 1 3.54 -5.34 38.14
CA MET A 1 4.26 -5.21 36.84
C MET A 1 3.55 -6.07 35.80
N GLY A 2 2.31 -5.74 35.41
CA GLY A 2 1.52 -6.60 34.49
C GLY A 2 0.65 -5.84 33.47
N SER A 3 0.78 -4.51 33.39
CA SER A 3 -0.09 -3.67 32.56
C SER A 3 0.48 -3.31 31.18
N ALA A 4 1.78 -3.57 30.95
CA ALA A 4 2.44 -3.28 29.67
C ALA A 4 2.44 -4.50 28.74
N GLU A 5 2.54 -5.72 29.29
CA GLU A 5 2.43 -6.95 28.51
C GLU A 5 1.00 -7.18 28.01
N SER A 6 -0.03 -6.98 28.85
CA SER A 6 -1.43 -7.17 28.43
C SER A 6 -1.81 -6.28 27.24
N LYS A 7 -1.43 -4.99 27.27
CA LYS A 7 -1.62 -4.07 26.14
C LYS A 7 -0.85 -4.48 24.88
N SER A 8 0.37 -4.99 25.05
CA SER A 8 1.18 -5.45 23.91
C SER A 8 0.64 -6.73 23.27
N TYR A 9 -0.09 -7.56 24.00
CA TYR A 9 -0.75 -8.75 23.45
C TYR A 9 -2.05 -8.38 22.74
N GLU A 10 -2.88 -7.53 23.36
CA GLU A 10 -4.10 -6.99 22.73
C GLU A 10 -3.80 -6.27 21.40
N ASP A 11 -2.76 -5.43 21.35
CA ASP A 11 -2.35 -4.72 20.12
C ASP A 11 -1.92 -5.68 19.00
N LYS A 12 -1.25 -6.79 19.34
CA LYS A 12 -0.81 -7.79 18.35
C LYS A 12 -1.97 -8.62 17.82
N GLU A 13 -2.92 -8.93 18.68
CA GLU A 13 -4.13 -9.67 18.35
C GLU A 13 -5.05 -8.83 17.44
N GLU A 14 -5.22 -7.55 17.74
CA GLU A 14 -5.93 -6.61 16.86
C GLU A 14 -5.25 -6.46 15.50
N GLN A 15 -3.91 -6.37 15.44
CA GLN A 15 -3.19 -6.32 14.17
C GLN A 15 -3.35 -7.60 13.35
N TYR A 16 -3.40 -8.76 14.00
CA TYR A 16 -3.61 -10.05 13.33
C TYR A 16 -5.04 -10.18 12.81
N LEU A 17 -6.04 -9.81 13.62
CA LEU A 17 -7.44 -9.71 13.22
C LEU A 17 -7.62 -8.77 12.03
N GLN A 18 -6.99 -7.60 12.03
CA GLN A 18 -7.03 -6.67 10.91
C GLN A 18 -6.42 -7.27 9.62
N LYS A 19 -5.37 -8.09 9.73
CA LYS A 19 -4.81 -8.80 8.56
C LYS A 19 -5.79 -9.84 8.01
N LEU A 20 -6.40 -10.64 8.89
CA LEU A 20 -7.42 -11.64 8.53
C LEU A 20 -8.65 -11.01 7.90
N GLU A 21 -9.16 -9.91 8.47
CA GLU A 21 -10.25 -9.14 7.89
C GLU A 21 -9.88 -8.63 6.49
N ASN A 22 -8.68 -8.08 6.32
CA ASN A 22 -8.22 -7.58 5.03
C ASN A 22 -8.06 -8.68 3.97
N GLU A 23 -7.63 -9.89 4.35
CA GLU A 23 -7.60 -11.05 3.45
C GLU A 23 -8.99 -11.56 3.09
N ALA A 24 -9.89 -11.67 4.07
CA ALA A 24 -11.26 -12.12 3.84
C ALA A 24 -12.03 -11.16 2.93
N ILE A 25 -11.83 -9.84 3.11
CA ILE A 25 -12.39 -8.81 2.23
C ILE A 25 -11.87 -8.94 0.81
N ARG A 26 -10.57 -9.21 0.62
CA ARG A 26 -9.98 -9.45 -0.70
C ARG A 26 -10.55 -10.68 -1.39
N ASN A 27 -10.96 -11.70 -0.64
CA ASN A 27 -11.52 -12.93 -1.18
C ASN A 27 -12.98 -12.81 -1.59
N VAL A 28 -13.73 -11.88 -1.00
CA VAL A 28 -15.17 -11.72 -1.30
C VAL A 28 -15.47 -10.55 -2.22
N LEU A 29 -14.64 -9.51 -2.19
CA LEU A 29 -14.62 -8.64 -3.34
C LEU A 29 -14.37 -9.52 -4.57
N PRO A 30 -15.19 -9.40 -5.64
CA PRO A 30 -15.03 -10.24 -6.81
C PRO A 30 -13.56 -10.20 -7.23
N ARG A 31 -12.97 -11.35 -7.57
CA ARG A 31 -11.59 -11.40 -8.11
C ARG A 31 -11.43 -10.45 -9.31
N GLY A 32 -12.55 -10.10 -9.94
CA GLY A 32 -12.76 -8.96 -10.84
C GLY A 32 -12.90 -7.58 -10.18
N LEU A 33 -12.13 -7.25 -9.14
CA LEU A 33 -11.74 -5.85 -8.86
C LEU A 33 -10.88 -5.26 -10.01
N LEU A 34 -10.58 -6.12 -10.98
CA LEU A 34 -10.30 -5.87 -12.37
C LEU A 34 -11.61 -5.87 -13.19
N ASP A 35 -12.58 -5.04 -12.81
CA ASP A 35 -13.57 -4.58 -13.77
C ASP A 35 -12.78 -4.04 -14.97
N GLU A 36 -13.27 -4.16 -16.20
CA GLU A 36 -12.48 -3.79 -17.39
C GLU A 36 -11.92 -2.36 -17.28
N LYS A 37 -12.68 -1.49 -16.59
CA LYS A 37 -12.32 -0.14 -16.18
C LYS A 37 -11.24 -0.06 -15.08
N GLY A 38 -11.27 -0.94 -14.07
CA GLY A 38 -10.23 -1.04 -13.05
C GLY A 38 -8.91 -1.57 -13.62
N ASN A 39 -8.98 -2.51 -14.56
CA ASN A 39 -7.85 -2.98 -15.36
C ASN A 39 -7.23 -1.85 -16.18
N GLN A 40 -8.06 -1.07 -16.88
CA GLN A 40 -7.63 0.10 -17.65
C GLN A 40 -6.94 1.13 -16.74
N LEU A 41 -7.55 1.52 -15.62
CA LEU A 41 -6.94 2.47 -14.68
C LEU A 41 -5.61 1.99 -14.11
N LYS A 42 -5.49 0.69 -13.83
CA LYS A 42 -4.23 0.08 -13.38
C LYS A 42 -3.18 0.11 -14.50
N TYR A 43 -3.58 -0.20 -15.74
CA TYR A 43 -2.71 -0.14 -16.90
C TYR A 43 -2.23 1.29 -17.16
N ASP A 44 -3.14 2.27 -17.12
CA ASP A 44 -2.82 3.69 -17.32
C ASP A 44 -1.87 4.22 -16.24
N LEU A 45 -2.10 3.84 -14.98
CA LEU A 45 -1.18 4.17 -13.89
C LEU A 45 0.20 3.55 -14.11
N HIS A 46 0.25 2.27 -14.47
CA HIS A 46 1.52 1.58 -14.72
C HIS A 46 2.24 2.18 -15.93
N TYR A 47 1.50 2.51 -16.99
CA TYR A 47 2.04 3.15 -18.18
C TYR A 47 2.58 4.55 -17.86
N CYS A 48 1.88 5.34 -17.04
CA CYS A 48 2.36 6.65 -16.57
C CYS A 48 3.68 6.52 -15.80
N LEU A 49 3.79 5.55 -14.89
CA LEU A 49 5.00 5.31 -14.11
C LEU A 49 6.15 4.86 -15.02
N THR A 50 5.94 3.82 -15.84
CA THR A 50 6.98 3.28 -16.73
C THR A 50 7.40 4.25 -17.83
N ARG A 51 6.49 5.11 -18.31
CA ARG A 51 6.84 6.16 -19.27
C ARG A 51 7.71 7.25 -18.66
N ASN A 52 7.62 7.47 -17.36
CA ASN A 52 8.43 8.46 -16.66
C ASN A 52 9.66 7.84 -15.99
N ASP A 53 9.88 6.53 -16.16
CA ASP A 53 10.98 5.79 -15.52
C ASP A 53 12.38 6.32 -15.89
N TRP A 54 12.49 6.83 -17.11
CA TRP A 54 13.71 7.46 -17.62
C TRP A 54 14.03 8.81 -16.94
N TRP A 55 13.03 9.56 -16.49
CA TRP A 55 13.28 10.77 -15.68
C TRP A 55 13.87 10.42 -14.31
N PHE A 56 13.62 9.21 -13.79
CA PHE A 56 14.17 8.77 -12.51
C PHE A 56 15.66 8.43 -12.61
N THR A 57 16.09 7.80 -13.71
CA THR A 57 17.51 7.51 -13.96
C THR A 57 18.30 8.76 -14.32
N ILE A 58 17.78 9.59 -15.23
CA ILE A 58 18.49 10.80 -15.69
C ILE A 58 18.42 11.91 -14.63
N GLY A 59 17.26 12.13 -14.00
CA GLY A 59 17.06 13.14 -12.96
C GLY A 59 17.92 12.87 -11.72
N GLY A 60 18.04 11.60 -11.30
CA GLY A 60 18.91 11.21 -10.19
C GLY A 60 20.39 11.46 -10.49
N VAL A 61 20.84 11.19 -11.72
CA VAL A 61 22.22 11.46 -12.15
C VAL A 61 22.51 12.96 -12.21
N ILE A 62 21.58 13.77 -12.75
CA ILE A 62 21.74 15.23 -12.82
C ILE A 62 21.75 15.83 -11.41
N ALA A 63 20.78 15.48 -10.57
CA ALA A 63 20.68 16.00 -9.21
C ALA A 63 21.89 15.58 -8.35
N GLY A 64 22.31 14.31 -8.43
CA GLY A 64 23.48 13.81 -7.73
C GLY A 64 24.78 14.47 -8.21
N SER A 65 24.92 14.71 -9.51
CA SER A 65 26.07 15.43 -10.07
C SER A 65 26.12 16.88 -9.62
N PHE A 66 24.97 17.58 -9.65
CA PHE A 66 24.86 18.97 -9.19
C PHE A 66 25.17 19.10 -7.69
N LEU A 67 24.61 18.20 -6.88
CA LEU A 67 24.82 18.18 -5.44
C LEU A 67 26.27 17.85 -5.08
N SER A 68 26.89 16.91 -5.80
CA SER A 68 28.30 16.56 -5.59
C SER A 68 29.24 17.69 -5.99
N TRP A 69 28.91 18.42 -7.07
CA TRP A 69 29.64 19.62 -7.48
C TRP A 69 29.52 20.72 -6.41
N TYR A 70 28.31 20.97 -5.91
CA TYR A 70 28.03 21.97 -4.89
C TYR A 70 28.74 21.68 -3.55
N TYR A 71 28.71 20.42 -3.09
CA TYR A 71 29.33 20.03 -1.81
C TYR A 71 30.80 19.60 -1.93
N ARG A 72 31.42 19.69 -3.12
CA ARG A 72 32.78 19.16 -3.41
C ARG A 72 33.00 17.74 -2.85
N ARG A 73 31.95 16.90 -2.87
CA ARG A 73 32.05 15.51 -2.39
C ARG A 73 32.76 14.66 -3.45
N MET A 74 33.64 13.78 -2.99
CA MET A 74 34.41 12.84 -3.84
C MET A 74 33.56 11.72 -4.46
N GLN A 75 32.27 11.58 -4.11
CA GLN A 75 31.44 10.43 -4.51
C GLN A 75 30.04 10.85 -5.00
N PRO A 76 29.95 11.48 -6.20
CA PRO A 76 28.68 11.88 -6.82
C PRO A 76 27.70 10.72 -7.02
N ILE A 77 28.23 9.56 -7.38
CA ILE A 77 27.45 8.38 -7.72
C ILE A 77 26.71 7.82 -6.49
N ALA A 78 27.35 7.83 -5.32
CA ALA A 78 26.72 7.39 -4.07
C ALA A 78 25.61 8.35 -3.62
N ALA A 79 25.81 9.67 -3.78
CA ALA A 79 24.79 10.66 -3.48
C ALA A 79 23.59 10.55 -4.44
N ALA A 80 23.86 10.33 -5.74
CA ALA A 80 22.83 10.08 -6.74
C ALA A 80 21.99 8.84 -6.41
N ALA A 81 22.64 7.72 -6.04
CA ALA A 81 21.96 6.47 -5.72
C ALA A 81 21.02 6.57 -4.50
N ILE A 82 21.35 7.44 -3.53
CA ILE A 82 20.53 7.63 -2.33
C ILE A 82 19.36 8.58 -2.61
N LEU A 83 19.57 9.63 -3.40
CA LEU A 83 18.56 10.67 -3.63
C LEU A 83 17.59 10.33 -4.76
N ALA A 84 18.02 9.53 -5.74
CA ALA A 84 17.19 9.15 -6.88
C ALA A 84 15.87 8.48 -6.44
N PRO A 85 15.84 7.48 -5.54
CA PRO A 85 14.59 6.83 -5.12
C PRO A 85 13.61 7.78 -4.39
N GLY A 86 14.13 8.75 -3.64
CA GLY A 86 13.29 9.70 -2.89
C GLY A 86 12.65 10.76 -3.79
N LEU A 87 13.42 11.28 -4.74
CA LEU A 87 12.91 12.21 -5.75
C LEU A 87 11.98 11.51 -6.74
N ASP A 88 12.25 10.25 -7.05
CA ASP A 88 11.39 9.38 -7.85
C ASP A 88 10.01 9.20 -7.21
N TRP A 89 9.97 8.81 -5.92
CA TRP A 89 8.70 8.70 -5.21
C TRP A 89 7.92 10.02 -5.18
N ALA A 90 8.58 11.15 -4.94
CA ALA A 90 7.92 12.45 -4.92
C ALA A 90 7.41 12.91 -6.30
N TYR A 91 8.18 12.66 -7.36
CA TYR A 91 7.82 13.04 -8.73
C TYR A 91 6.69 12.16 -9.27
N SER A 92 6.76 10.85 -9.03
CA SER A 92 5.71 9.90 -9.43
C SER A 92 4.36 10.18 -8.74
N GLN A 93 4.39 10.60 -7.46
CA GLN A 93 3.19 11.05 -6.74
C GLN A 93 2.51 12.25 -7.42
N THR A 94 3.29 13.19 -7.97
CA THR A 94 2.74 14.44 -8.54
C THR A 94 2.24 14.27 -9.97
N ILE A 95 3.02 13.62 -10.84
CA ILE A 95 2.67 13.49 -12.27
C ILE A 95 1.62 12.43 -12.55
N CYS A 96 1.62 11.34 -11.81
CA CYS A 96 0.60 10.30 -11.95
C CYS A 96 -0.53 10.46 -10.92
N SER A 97 -0.63 11.61 -10.25
CA SER A 97 -1.63 11.90 -9.21
C SER A 97 -3.06 11.67 -9.71
N GLU A 98 -3.40 12.16 -10.89
CA GLU A 98 -4.75 12.01 -11.48
C GLU A 98 -5.13 10.53 -11.68
N TYR A 99 -4.19 9.70 -12.17
CA TYR A 99 -4.40 8.27 -12.35
C TYR A 99 -4.48 7.52 -11.00
N GLN A 100 -3.66 7.93 -10.03
CA GLN A 100 -3.72 7.39 -8.66
C GLN A 100 -5.04 7.72 -7.98
N GLU A 101 -5.51 8.96 -8.09
CA GLU A 101 -6.80 9.40 -7.55
C GLU A 101 -7.96 8.70 -8.23
N ALA A 102 -7.94 8.58 -9.57
CA ALA A 102 -8.97 7.87 -10.32
C ALA A 102 -9.06 6.40 -9.91
N TYR A 103 -7.92 5.71 -9.78
CA TYR A 103 -7.86 4.33 -9.31
C TYR A 103 -8.34 4.19 -7.86
N LYS A 104 -7.93 5.10 -6.97
CA LYS A 104 -8.33 5.12 -5.55
C LYS A 104 -9.84 5.37 -5.41
N ASN A 105 -10.38 6.30 -6.17
CA ASN A 105 -11.81 6.62 -6.19
C ASN A 105 -12.64 5.45 -6.73
N HIS A 106 -12.17 4.77 -7.79
CA HIS A 106 -12.80 3.56 -8.31
C HIS A 106 -12.86 2.45 -7.25
N LYS A 107 -11.72 2.19 -6.58
CA LYS A 107 -11.65 1.21 -5.49
C LYS A 107 -12.58 1.57 -4.32
N ARG A 108 -12.67 2.86 -3.97
CA ARG A 108 -13.55 3.33 -2.91
C ARG A 108 -15.02 3.12 -3.25
N LYS A 109 -15.44 3.42 -4.48
CA LYS A 109 -16.81 3.17 -4.94
C LYS A 109 -17.18 1.68 -4.86
N LEU A 110 -16.29 0.80 -5.31
CA LEU A 110 -16.51 -0.65 -5.20
C LEU A 110 -16.62 -1.12 -3.75
N LEU A 111 -15.80 -0.55 -2.85
CA LEU A 111 -15.90 -0.85 -1.42
C LEU A 111 -17.21 -0.33 -0.81
N GLU A 112 -17.72 0.82 -1.27
CA GLU A 112 -19.00 1.37 -0.83
C GLU A 112 -20.19 0.53 -1.34
N GLU A 113 -20.14 0.08 -2.59
CA GLU A 113 -21.15 -0.81 -3.19
C GLU A 113 -21.18 -2.18 -2.51
N HIS A 114 -20.00 -2.73 -2.19
CA HIS A 114 -19.85 -4.00 -1.47
C HIS A 114 -19.76 -3.84 0.05
N LYS A 115 -20.10 -2.66 0.59
CA LYS A 115 -19.96 -2.40 2.03
C LYS A 115 -20.74 -3.40 2.88
N LYS A 116 -21.95 -3.76 2.46
CA LYS A 116 -22.79 -4.73 3.18
C LYS A 116 -22.18 -6.13 3.20
N SER A 117 -21.67 -6.62 2.06
CA SER A 117 -21.01 -7.92 2.01
C SER A 117 -19.70 -7.91 2.80
N VAL A 118 -18.94 -6.82 2.74
CA VAL A 118 -17.72 -6.63 3.54
C VAL A 118 -18.03 -6.66 5.05
N GLU A 119 -19.09 -5.98 5.50
CA GLU A 119 -19.51 -5.98 6.91
C GLU A 119 -19.95 -7.37 7.37
N GLU A 120 -20.73 -8.09 6.57
CA GLU A 120 -21.13 -9.47 6.86
C GLU A 120 -19.93 -10.42 7.04
N ILE A 121 -18.85 -10.20 6.28
CA ILE A 121 -17.66 -11.04 6.36
C ILE A 121 -16.74 -10.66 7.49
N LYS A 122 -16.60 -9.37 7.79
CA LYS A 122 -15.92 -8.94 9.01
C LYS A 122 -16.58 -9.56 10.24
N LEU A 123 -17.91 -9.59 10.27
CA LEU A 123 -18.66 -10.23 11.36
C LEU A 123 -18.39 -11.74 11.42
N LYS A 124 -18.38 -12.45 10.27
CA LYS A 124 -18.02 -13.88 10.22
C LYS A 124 -16.60 -14.16 10.72
N VAL A 125 -15.60 -13.43 10.22
CA VAL A 125 -14.19 -13.59 10.63
C VAL A 125 -14.03 -13.32 12.12
N ARG A 126 -14.69 -12.29 12.66
CA ARG A 126 -14.64 -11.99 14.09
C ARG A 126 -15.31 -13.09 14.91
N GLN A 127 -16.44 -13.64 14.45
CA GLN A 127 -17.10 -14.78 15.10
C GLN A 127 -16.21 -16.03 15.09
N ASP A 128 -15.63 -16.37 13.93
CA ASP A 128 -14.73 -17.51 13.78
C ASP A 128 -13.49 -17.38 14.68
N PHE A 129 -12.89 -16.19 14.74
CA PHE A 129 -11.75 -15.92 15.61
C PHE A 129 -12.09 -16.04 17.10
N THR A 130 -13.25 -15.53 17.54
CA THR A 130 -13.71 -15.69 18.93
C THR A 130 -14.07 -17.14 19.29
N PHE A 131 -14.53 -17.93 18.32
CA PHE A 131 -14.84 -19.34 18.50
C PHE A 131 -13.56 -20.19 18.61
N ASP A 132 -12.52 -19.86 17.83
CA ASP A 132 -11.25 -20.59 17.87
C ASP A 132 -10.49 -20.32 19.18
N SER A 133 -10.44 -19.06 19.63
CA SER A 133 -9.79 -18.71 20.90
C SER A 133 -10.48 -19.31 22.13
N THR A 134 -11.80 -19.49 22.11
CA THR A 134 -12.53 -20.15 23.20
C THR A 134 -12.35 -21.67 23.22
N ASN A 135 -12.14 -22.30 22.06
CA ASN A 135 -11.82 -23.72 21.96
C ASN A 135 -10.38 -24.05 22.39
N GLU A 136 -9.41 -23.18 22.10
CA GLU A 136 -8.03 -23.36 22.58
C GLU A 136 -7.89 -23.24 24.11
N ILE A 137 -8.74 -22.43 24.76
CA ILE A 137 -8.75 -22.29 26.23
C ILE A 137 -9.40 -23.50 26.93
N SER A 138 -10.20 -24.30 26.21
CA SER A 138 -10.94 -25.45 26.75
C SER A 138 -10.21 -26.78 26.63
N ARG A 139 -8.97 -26.79 26.13
CA ARG A 139 -8.09 -27.97 25.99
C ARG A 139 -6.92 -27.90 26.96
#